data_AF-A0A1Y1ZUU3-F1
#
_entry.id   AF-A0A1Y1ZUU3-F1
#
_cell.length_a   1.000
_cell.length_b   1.000
_cell.length_c   1.000
_cell.angle_alpha   90.00
_cell.angle_beta   90.00
_cell.angle_gamma   90.00
#
_symmetry.space_group_name_H-M   'P 1'
#
loop_
_entity.id
_entity.type
_entity.pdbx_description
1 polymer ?
#
loop_
_entity_poly.entity_id
_entity_poly.type
_entity_poly.pdbx_seq_one_letter_code
_entity_poly.pdbx_strand_id
1 'polypeptide(L)'
;MGVALCKKWWHRGAPRIRGNFAEMEKDLLSNRALAAKGRALGIDKCLLTNPGLTTVSDMMVADAIEAVAGAVYLDGGDKAVKNVMKGLGLDKHACLNKG
;
A
#
# COMPACT_ATOMS: atom_id res chain seq x y z
N MET A 1 4.76 -1.67 3.97
CA MET A 1 4.05 -2.57 3.02
C MET A 1 4.95 -3.11 1.90
N GLY A 2 5.95 -2.36 1.41
CA GLY A 2 6.87 -2.81 0.33
C GLY A 2 7.51 -4.19 0.55
N VAL A 3 7.97 -4.50 1.77
CA VAL A 3 8.53 -5.83 2.10
C VAL A 3 7.51 -6.95 1.90
N ALA A 4 6.25 -6.75 2.28
CA ALA A 4 5.21 -7.75 2.11
C ALA A 4 4.85 -7.95 0.63
N LEU A 5 4.82 -6.88 -0.17
CA LEU A 5 4.67 -6.93 -1.62
C LEU A 5 5.85 -7.68 -2.27
N CYS A 6 7.08 -7.37 -1.86
CA CYS A 6 8.30 -8.01 -2.33
C CYS A 6 8.31 -9.51 -2.03
N LYS A 7 7.99 -9.91 -0.79
CA LYS A 7 7.83 -11.32 -0.41
C LYS A 7 6.80 -12.01 -1.32
N LYS A 8 5.63 -11.39 -1.56
CA LYS A 8 4.59 -11.96 -2.44
C LYS A 8 5.10 -12.13 -3.88
N TRP A 9 5.76 -11.12 -4.43
CA TRP A 9 6.36 -11.17 -5.76
C TRP A 9 7.47 -12.23 -5.87
N TRP A 10 8.33 -12.34 -4.86
CA TRP A 10 9.46 -13.26 -4.84
C TRP A 10 9.03 -14.73 -4.82
N HIS A 11 7.98 -15.06 -4.06
CA HIS A 11 7.49 -16.42 -3.86
C HIS A 11 6.42 -16.87 -4.87
N ARG A 12 6.05 -16.05 -5.86
CA ARG A 12 4.95 -16.37 -6.80
C ARG A 12 5.23 -17.55 -7.74
N GLY A 13 6.49 -17.94 -7.91
CA GLY A 13 6.88 -19.07 -8.77
C GLY A 13 6.94 -18.77 -10.27
N ALA A 14 7.04 -17.49 -10.67
CA ALA A 14 7.19 -17.07 -12.06
C ALA A 14 8.58 -16.47 -12.33
N PRO A 15 9.07 -16.46 -13.59
CA PRO A 15 10.36 -15.85 -13.95
C PRO A 15 10.48 -14.40 -13.45
N ARG A 16 11.67 -14.05 -12.98
CA ARG A 16 11.96 -12.71 -12.46
C ARG A 16 12.50 -11.84 -13.57
N ILE A 17 11.67 -10.95 -14.09
CA ILE A 17 12.05 -9.98 -15.10
C ILE A 17 12.54 -8.71 -14.39
N ARG A 18 13.71 -8.21 -14.81
CA ARG A 18 14.28 -6.96 -14.28
C ARG A 18 13.31 -5.81 -14.53
N GLY A 19 13.08 -4.97 -13.53
CA GLY A 19 12.19 -3.81 -13.63
C GLY A 19 10.75 -4.08 -13.17
N ASN A 20 10.21 -5.29 -13.36
CA ASN A 20 8.82 -5.60 -13.03
C ASN A 20 8.46 -5.34 -11.56
N PHE A 21 9.37 -5.62 -10.62
CA PHE A 21 9.11 -5.34 -9.21
C PHE A 21 9.00 -3.83 -8.96
N ALA A 22 9.93 -3.03 -9.50
CA ALA A 22 9.92 -1.58 -9.32
C ALA A 22 8.70 -0.91 -9.98
N GLU A 23 8.29 -1.38 -11.15
CA GLU A 23 7.08 -0.92 -11.83
C GLU A 23 5.83 -1.25 -11.01
N MET A 24 5.68 -2.51 -10.59
CA MET A 24 4.56 -2.94 -9.74
C MET A 24 4.53 -2.19 -8.40
N GLU A 25 5.68 -1.99 -7.76
CA GLU A 25 5.79 -1.26 -6.51
C GLU A 25 5.36 0.20 -6.70
N LYS A 26 5.77 0.84 -7.80
CA LYS A 26 5.32 2.19 -8.14
C LYS A 26 3.80 2.24 -8.40
N ASP A 27 3.27 1.28 -9.12
CA ASP A 27 1.84 1.26 -9.49
C ASP A 27 0.93 1.01 -8.29
N LEU A 28 1.38 0.17 -7.34
CA LEU A 28 0.58 -0.19 -6.17
C LEU A 28 0.85 0.72 -4.97
N LEU A 29 2.10 1.13 -4.73
CA LEU A 29 2.54 1.76 -3.49
C LEU A 29 3.05 3.20 -3.66
N SER A 30 2.88 3.83 -4.83
CA SER A 30 3.14 5.27 -4.94
C SER A 30 2.18 6.10 -4.08
N ASN A 31 2.61 7.29 -3.66
CA ASN A 31 1.77 8.22 -2.89
C ASN A 31 0.41 8.46 -3.58
N ARG A 32 0.41 8.58 -4.90
CA ARG A 32 -0.83 8.75 -5.68
C ARG A 32 -1.74 7.51 -5.59
N ALA A 33 -1.18 6.31 -5.74
CA ALA A 33 -1.95 5.07 -5.65
C ALA A 33 -2.53 4.87 -4.25
N LEU A 34 -1.70 5.06 -3.22
CA LEU A 34 -2.11 4.98 -1.82
C LEU A 34 -3.16 6.04 -1.49
N ALA A 35 -2.93 7.31 -1.84
CA ALA A 35 -3.89 8.39 -1.61
C ALA A 35 -5.26 8.10 -2.24
N ALA A 36 -5.29 7.60 -3.48
CA ALA A 36 -6.54 7.21 -4.14
C ALA A 36 -7.29 6.13 -3.35
N LYS A 37 -6.59 5.11 -2.84
CA LYS A 37 -7.20 4.08 -1.98
C LYS A 37 -7.64 4.64 -0.63
N GLY A 38 -6.84 5.50 0.00
CA GLY A 38 -7.14 6.10 1.30
C GLY A 38 -8.37 7.00 1.23
N ARG A 39 -8.49 7.84 0.20
CA ARG A 39 -9.67 8.68 -0.05
C ARG A 39 -10.92 7.83 -0.31
N ALA A 40 -10.79 6.74 -1.06
CA ALA A 40 -11.90 5.80 -1.27
C ALA A 40 -12.39 5.14 0.04
N LEU A 41 -11.52 5.04 1.05
CA LEU A 41 -11.85 4.57 2.40
C LEU A 41 -12.23 5.70 3.37
N GLY A 42 -12.17 6.96 2.94
CA GLY A 42 -12.43 8.12 3.79
C GLY A 42 -11.32 8.44 4.80
N ILE A 43 -10.10 7.90 4.64
CA ILE A 43 -8.97 8.17 5.54
C ILE A 43 -8.61 9.65 5.56
N ASP A 44 -8.76 10.35 4.44
CA ASP A 44 -8.54 11.79 4.36
C ASP A 44 -9.43 12.60 5.32
N LYS A 45 -10.60 12.08 5.66
CA LYS A 45 -11.54 12.69 6.62
C LYS A 45 -11.25 12.31 8.07
N CYS A 46 -10.44 11.29 8.29
CA CYS A 46 -10.04 10.81 9.61
C CYS A 46 -8.73 11.43 10.10
N LEU A 47 -8.03 12.18 9.23
CA LEU A 47 -6.79 12.84 9.57
C LEU A 47 -7.03 14.01 10.54
N LEU A 48 -6.31 13.99 11.66
CA LEU A 48 -6.24 15.13 12.56
C LEU A 48 -5.26 16.15 11.96
N THR A 49 -5.80 17.29 11.52
CA THR A 49 -5.03 18.36 10.89
C THR A 49 -5.05 19.62 11.74
N ASN A 50 -4.02 20.44 11.61
CA ASN A 50 -4.02 21.76 12.24
C ASN A 50 -5.15 22.63 11.66
N PRO A 51 -5.79 23.52 12.45
CA PRO A 51 -6.92 24.34 12.00
C PRO A 51 -6.65 25.23 10.79
N GLY A 52 -5.38 25.59 10.55
CA GLY A 52 -4.97 26.39 9.41
C GLY A 52 -4.76 25.59 8.11
N LEU A 53 -4.85 24.26 8.15
CA LEU A 53 -4.70 23.44 6.96
C LEU A 53 -6.03 23.36 6.20
N THR A 54 -6.07 23.92 5.00
CA THR A 54 -7.28 23.99 4.18
C THR A 54 -7.48 22.77 3.28
N THR A 55 -6.45 21.97 3.04
CA THR A 55 -6.53 20.81 2.14
C THR A 55 -5.58 19.69 2.57
N VAL A 56 -6.10 18.47 2.58
CA VAL A 56 -5.33 17.24 2.81
C VAL A 56 -4.66 16.80 1.51
N SER A 57 -3.33 16.76 1.50
CA SER A 57 -2.55 16.35 0.32
C SER A 57 -2.53 14.83 0.13
N ASP A 58 -2.21 14.37 -1.08
CA ASP A 58 -2.05 12.94 -1.36
C ASP A 58 -0.92 12.32 -0.53
N MET A 59 0.14 13.07 -0.26
CA MET A 59 1.23 12.63 0.62
C MET A 59 0.70 12.34 2.03
N MET A 60 -0.11 13.22 2.60
CA MET A 60 -0.68 13.01 3.95
C MET A 60 -1.58 11.77 4.01
N VAL A 61 -2.39 11.53 2.98
CA VAL A 61 -3.25 10.33 2.93
C VAL A 61 -2.42 9.06 2.78
N ALA A 62 -1.39 9.10 1.92
CA ALA A 62 -0.47 7.97 1.73
C ALA A 62 0.26 7.64 3.04
N ASP A 63 0.85 8.64 3.69
CA ASP A 63 1.55 8.49 4.97
C ASP A 63 0.63 7.90 6.05
N ALA A 64 -0.63 8.32 6.10
CA ALA A 64 -1.60 7.72 7.02
C ALA A 64 -1.89 6.25 6.72
N ILE A 65 -2.03 5.85 5.46
CA ILE A 65 -2.19 4.43 5.11
C ILE A 65 -0.96 3.63 5.52
N GLU A 66 0.24 4.16 5.27
CA GLU A 66 1.48 3.51 5.68
C GLU A 66 1.63 3.42 7.19
N ALA A 67 1.26 4.47 7.93
CA ALA A 67 1.28 4.51 9.38
C ALA A 67 0.30 3.49 9.98
N VAL A 68 -0.93 3.43 9.48
CA VAL A 68 -1.93 2.43 9.90
C VAL A 68 -1.44 1.02 9.57
N ALA A 69 -0.90 0.79 8.37
CA ALA A 69 -0.33 -0.51 8.02
C ALA A 69 0.87 -0.89 8.90
N GLY A 70 1.68 0.10 9.32
CA GLY A 70 2.75 -0.06 10.29
C GLY A 70 2.22 -0.45 11.67
N ALA A 71 1.17 0.20 12.17
CA ALA A 71 0.51 -0.17 13.41
C ALA A 71 -0.05 -1.60 13.37
N VAL A 72 -0.75 -1.96 12.28
CA VAL A 72 -1.26 -3.34 12.07
C VAL A 72 -0.13 -4.37 12.04
N TYR A 73 1.04 -4.01 11.48
CA TYR A 73 2.22 -4.87 11.54
C TYR A 73 2.72 -5.07 12.96
N LEU A 74 2.80 -4.00 13.75
CA LEU A 74 3.25 -4.06 15.14
C LEU A 74 2.32 -4.94 16.00
N ASP A 75 1.01 -4.86 15.77
CA ASP A 75 0.01 -5.60 16.55
C ASP A 75 -0.16 -7.06 16.11
N GLY A 76 -0.07 -7.33 14.80
CA GLY A 76 -0.48 -8.62 14.22
C GLY A 76 0.52 -9.26 13.25
N GLY A 77 1.69 -8.65 13.07
CA GLY A 77 2.77 -9.14 12.23
C GLY A 77 2.45 -9.25 10.73
N ASP A 78 3.25 -10.05 10.03
CA ASP A 78 3.20 -10.22 8.57
C ASP A 78 1.81 -10.64 8.06
N LYS A 79 1.08 -11.48 8.80
CA LYS A 79 -0.23 -11.99 8.37
C LYS A 79 -1.28 -10.87 8.38
N ALA A 80 -1.26 -10.01 9.40
CA ALA A 80 -2.23 -8.92 9.52
C ALA A 80 -2.04 -7.88 8.40
N VAL A 81 -0.80 -7.48 8.11
CA VAL A 81 -0.50 -6.55 7.00
C VAL A 81 -0.93 -7.12 5.64
N LYS A 82 -0.70 -8.42 5.40
CA LYS A 82 -1.13 -9.07 4.15
C LYS A 82 -2.65 -8.99 3.97
N ASN A 83 -3.42 -9.11 5.05
CA ASN A 83 -4.88 -8.95 4.99
C ASN A 83 -5.29 -7.51 4.65
N VAL A 84 -4.61 -6.52 5.23
CA VAL A 84 -4.80 -5.10 4.87
C VAL A 84 -4.50 -4.88 3.39
N MET A 85 -3.34 -5.34 2.91
CA MET A 85 -2.97 -5.22 1.50
C MET A 85 -4.02 -5.85 0.57
N LYS A 86 -4.56 -7.01 0.94
CA LYS A 86 -5.64 -7.67 0.18
C LYS A 86 -6.93 -6.85 0.20
N GLY A 87 -7.32 -6.31 1.35
CA GLY A 87 -8.50 -5.43 1.49
C GLY A 87 -8.39 -4.16 0.66
N LEU A 88 -7.18 -3.60 0.55
CA LEU A 88 -6.87 -2.43 -0.27
C LEU A 88 -6.67 -2.74 -1.77
N GLY A 89 -6.62 -4.03 -2.14
CA GLY A 89 -6.31 -4.48 -3.49
C GLY A 89 -4.86 -4.21 -3.91
N LEU A 90 -3.95 -3.98 -2.95
CA LEU A 90 -2.51 -3.77 -3.15
C LEU A 90 -1.74 -5.07 -3.42
N ASP A 91 -2.48 -6.12 -3.76
CA ASP A 91 -1.98 -7.46 -3.99
C ASP A 91 -2.45 -8.02 -5.35
N LYS A 92 -3.05 -7.14 -6.18
CA LYS A 92 -3.57 -7.41 -7.52
C LYS A 92 -2.75 -6.64 -8.56
N HIS A 93 -1.89 -7.33 -9.28
CA HIS A 93 -1.11 -6.77 -10.38
C HIS A 93 -0.72 -7.86 -11.36
N ALA A 94 -0.56 -7.54 -12.64
CA ALA A 94 -0.16 -8.54 -13.65
C ALA A 94 1.14 -9.26 -13.27
N CYS A 95 2.09 -8.54 -12.67
CA CYS A 95 3.36 -9.10 -12.19
C CYS A 95 3.24 -10.05 -10.98
N LEU A 96 2.06 -10.18 -10.35
CA LEU A 96 1.79 -11.11 -9.24
C LEU A 96 1.06 -12.38 -9.70
N ASN A 97 0.59 -12.44 -10.94
CA ASN A 97 -0.07 -13.63 -11.47
C ASN A 97 0.96 -14.74 -11.72
N LYS A 98 0.54 -15.99 -11.50
CA LYS A 98 1.28 -17.15 -12.00
C LYS A 98 1.13 -17.15 -13.52
N GLY A 99 2.26 -17.25 -14.22
CA GLY A 99 2.26 -17.53 -15.67
C GLY A 99 1.72 -18.92 -15.94
#